data_AF-A0A7S4F393-F1
#
_entry.id   AF-A0A7S4F393-F1
#
_cell.length_a   1.000
_cell.length_b   1.000
_cell.length_c   1.000
_cell.angle_alpha   90.00
_cell.angle_beta   90.00
_cell.angle_gamma   90.00
#
_symmetry.space_group_name_H-M   'P 1'
#
loop_
_entity.id
_entity.type
_entity.pdbx_description
1 polymer ?
#
loop_
_entity_poly.entity_id
_entity_poly.type
_entity_poly.pdbx_seq_one_letter_code
_entity_poly.pdbx_strand_id
1 'polypeptide(L)'
;MYAAVLNGGGPHTRESQRGNFREGLNRDNEDAAHIPITKLVIGSWSIVAKYDEHVLLSFYWAERKVVWEVLHLGVVRKMEVDFDDVTGAVLSPVSGSDAERLVLELARPPRFYRETQASTDDSTAVNYVYTTDFTNGQASQVQRHSLLFSSCAASKHAGTMKAAGLPLRVEGGAMALGDSSGRLDGALRSPVGALALAARLRKPPTSSPRLDAIILQEQLEREMRECQARYTGICPVRDRIYTAAFDELIVAIGKDEPKRGMMLRRVRDEAKLSCDNYRTVFEKSVNFGCIKLSQAVALMGDLEAQTSNLEDEIKRLSCEAKRLTDLCESLAHREEQRAKA
;
A
#
# COMPACT_ATOMS: atom_id res chain seq x y z
N MET A 1 -18.44 -49.40 30.67
CA MET A 1 -17.38 -49.92 29.78
C MET A 1 -17.39 -49.03 28.55
N TYR A 2 -16.40 -48.21 28.21
CA TYR A 2 -14.99 -48.16 28.54
C TYR A 2 -14.53 -46.70 28.67
N ALA A 3 -13.56 -46.48 29.55
CA ALA A 3 -12.86 -45.23 29.78
C ALA A 3 -11.63 -45.10 28.83
N ALA A 4 -11.26 -43.86 28.49
CA ALA A 4 -9.91 -43.47 28.04
C ALA A 4 -9.76 -41.95 28.28
N VAL A 5 -9.23 -41.55 29.44
CA VAL A 5 -7.84 -41.14 29.69
C VAL A 5 -7.49 -39.81 29.01
N LEU A 6 -7.53 -38.76 29.85
CA LEU A 6 -6.87 -37.48 29.65
C LEU A 6 -5.35 -37.69 29.68
N ASN A 7 -4.63 -37.09 28.74
CA ASN A 7 -3.25 -36.69 28.97
C ASN A 7 -2.92 -35.41 28.21
N GLY A 8 -2.17 -34.55 28.87
CA GLY A 8 -1.98 -33.16 28.51
C GLY A 8 -1.09 -32.96 27.29
N GLY A 9 -1.43 -31.95 26.53
CA GLY A 9 -0.59 -31.32 25.52
C GLY A 9 -0.96 -29.85 25.51
N GLY A 10 -0.13 -29.01 26.14
CA GLY A 10 -0.30 -27.56 26.11
C GLY A 10 -0.29 -27.02 24.68
N PRO A 11 -0.76 -25.78 24.45
CA PRO A 11 -0.77 -25.21 23.12
C PRO A 11 0.68 -24.95 22.70
N HIS A 12 1.22 -25.82 21.84
CA HIS A 12 2.38 -25.49 21.01
C HIS A 12 1.94 -24.37 20.05
N THR A 13 2.23 -23.14 20.44
CA THR A 13 2.36 -21.99 19.55
C THR A 13 3.36 -22.38 18.46
N ARG A 14 2.86 -22.66 17.26
CA ARG A 14 3.68 -22.62 16.04
C ARG A 14 3.96 -21.15 15.75
N GLU A 15 5.02 -20.64 16.38
CA GLU A 15 5.74 -19.48 15.87
C GLU A 15 6.17 -19.81 14.44
N SER A 16 5.39 -19.28 13.49
CA SER A 16 5.81 -19.23 12.10
C SER A 16 7.07 -18.37 12.08
N GLN A 17 8.18 -19.00 11.72
CA GLN A 17 9.49 -18.37 11.53
C GLN A 17 9.35 -17.16 10.60
N ARG A 18 9.09 -15.99 11.19
CA ARG A 18 9.35 -14.70 10.57
C ARG A 18 10.85 -14.51 10.67
N GLY A 19 11.56 -14.93 9.63
CA GLY A 19 12.94 -14.54 9.44
C GLY A 19 13.04 -13.02 9.61
N ASN A 20 13.89 -12.59 10.53
CA ASN A 20 14.19 -11.19 10.74
C ASN A 20 14.67 -10.60 9.40
N PHE A 21 13.95 -9.61 8.88
CA PHE A 21 14.32 -8.85 7.69
C PHE A 21 15.72 -8.17 7.82
N ARG A 22 16.27 -8.14 9.04
CA ARG A 22 17.54 -7.47 9.39
C ARG A 22 18.81 -8.28 9.09
N GLU A 23 18.73 -9.55 8.70
CA GLU A 23 19.94 -10.39 8.53
C GLU A 23 20.56 -10.37 7.12
N GLY A 24 19.95 -9.70 6.13
CA GLY A 24 20.47 -9.62 4.76
C GLY A 24 20.96 -8.24 4.30
N LEU A 25 20.87 -7.21 5.16
CA LEU A 25 21.43 -5.90 4.83
C LEU A 25 22.94 -5.95 5.04
N ASN A 26 23.70 -5.99 3.93
CA ASN A 26 25.15 -5.78 3.94
C ASN A 26 25.48 -4.61 4.88
N ARG A 27 26.10 -4.94 6.01
CA ARG A 27 26.61 -4.01 7.04
C ARG A 27 27.94 -3.37 6.61
N ASP A 28 28.13 -3.11 5.32
CA ASP A 28 29.45 -2.74 4.82
C ASP A 28 29.60 -1.24 4.52
N ASN A 29 28.67 -0.39 4.99
CA ASN A 29 28.86 1.05 4.86
C ASN A 29 28.20 1.81 6.03
N GLU A 30 28.93 1.93 7.15
CA GLU A 30 28.50 2.62 8.38
C GLU A 30 28.15 4.10 8.17
N ASP A 31 28.46 4.66 6.99
CA ASP A 31 28.21 6.07 6.65
C ASP A 31 26.91 6.29 5.84
N ALA A 32 26.09 5.28 5.56
CA ALA A 32 24.87 5.49 4.78
C ALA A 32 23.68 6.00 5.63
N ALA A 33 22.96 7.02 5.16
CA ALA A 33 21.74 7.51 5.80
C ALA A 33 20.50 6.87 5.18
N HIS A 34 19.75 6.07 5.95
CA HIS A 34 18.52 5.40 5.51
C HIS A 34 17.30 6.07 6.13
N ILE A 35 16.40 6.60 5.30
CA ILE A 35 15.24 7.39 5.73
C ILE A 35 13.95 6.71 5.24
N PRO A 36 13.03 6.30 6.13
CA PRO A 36 11.76 5.70 5.73
C PRO A 36 10.82 6.71 5.07
N ILE A 37 10.32 6.34 3.90
CA ILE A 37 9.39 7.15 3.10
C ILE A 37 7.96 6.67 3.40
N THR A 38 7.03 7.60 3.67
CA THR A 38 5.61 7.27 3.84
C THR A 38 4.87 7.14 2.51
N LYS A 39 5.24 7.96 1.51
CA LYS A 39 4.70 7.87 0.15
C LYS A 39 5.71 8.38 -0.87
N LEU A 40 5.93 7.60 -1.92
CA LEU A 40 6.77 7.95 -3.07
C LEU A 40 5.86 8.11 -4.30
N VAL A 41 6.05 9.20 -5.06
CA VAL A 41 5.29 9.53 -6.26
C VAL A 41 6.26 9.91 -7.37
N ILE A 42 6.16 9.22 -8.52
CA ILE A 42 6.96 9.46 -9.71
C ILE A 42 5.99 9.48 -10.90
N GLY A 43 5.74 10.68 -11.44
CA GLY A 43 4.72 10.85 -12.49
C GLY A 43 3.36 10.36 -12.03
N SER A 44 2.82 9.37 -12.76
CA SER A 44 1.55 8.70 -12.45
C SER A 44 1.70 7.49 -11.52
N TRP A 45 2.93 7.02 -11.30
CA TRP A 45 3.21 5.92 -10.38
C TRP A 45 3.32 6.45 -8.95
N SER A 46 2.73 5.74 -8.00
CA SER A 46 2.91 6.03 -6.59
C SER A 46 2.81 4.79 -5.74
N ILE A 47 3.52 4.81 -4.62
CA ILE A 47 3.46 3.77 -3.59
C ILE A 47 3.33 4.43 -2.23
N VAL A 48 2.48 3.84 -1.38
CA VAL A 48 2.30 4.25 0.03
C VAL A 48 2.89 3.15 0.90
N ALA A 49 3.74 3.53 1.85
CA ALA A 49 4.31 2.60 2.82
C ALA A 49 3.20 1.98 3.68
N LYS A 50 3.21 0.65 3.84
CA LYS A 50 2.21 -0.08 4.63
C LYS A 50 2.71 -0.45 6.02
N TYR A 51 4.03 -0.53 6.16
CA TYR A 51 4.75 -0.91 7.36
C TYR A 51 6.11 -0.20 7.34
N ASP A 52 6.78 -0.19 8.49
CA ASP A 52 8.11 0.39 8.62
C ASP A 52 9.11 -0.32 7.70
N GLU A 53 10.07 0.42 7.14
CA GLU A 53 11.04 -0.08 6.13
C GLU A 53 10.44 -0.62 4.81
N HIS A 54 9.14 -0.42 4.52
CA HIS A 54 8.54 -0.83 3.23
C HIS A 54 9.15 -0.08 2.02
N VAL A 55 9.48 1.20 2.24
CA VAL A 55 10.09 2.09 1.25
C VAL A 55 11.12 2.96 1.95
N LEU A 56 12.37 2.92 1.49
CA LEU A 56 13.50 3.65 2.07
C LEU A 56 14.15 4.56 1.02
N LEU A 57 14.55 5.76 1.45
CA LEU A 57 15.50 6.61 0.73
C LEU A 57 16.85 6.50 1.42
N SER A 58 17.84 6.00 0.71
CA SER A 58 19.18 5.75 1.21
C SER A 58 20.17 6.70 0.53
N PHE A 59 20.97 7.41 1.33
CA PHE A 59 22.08 8.24 0.85
C PHE A 59 23.40 7.58 1.20
N TYR A 60 24.15 7.20 0.18
CA TYR A 60 25.50 6.69 0.31
C TYR A 60 26.47 7.85 0.05
N TRP A 61 26.96 8.48 1.12
CA TRP A 61 27.71 9.74 1.01
C TRP A 61 29.08 9.56 0.36
N ALA A 62 29.79 8.47 0.69
CA ALA A 62 31.11 8.17 0.17
C ALA A 62 31.08 7.87 -1.34
N GLU A 63 30.13 7.03 -1.77
CA GLU A 63 29.91 6.70 -3.18
C GLU A 63 29.17 7.78 -3.95
N ARG A 64 28.62 8.78 -3.23
CA ARG A 64 27.80 9.87 -3.77
C ARG A 64 26.59 9.35 -4.54
N LYS A 65 25.78 8.50 -3.90
CA LYS A 65 24.59 7.88 -4.52
C LYS A 65 23.33 8.05 -3.70
N VAL A 66 22.22 8.32 -4.38
CA VAL A 66 20.86 8.25 -3.83
C VAL A 66 20.21 6.96 -4.32
N VAL A 67 19.69 6.16 -3.40
CA VAL A 67 19.06 4.88 -3.70
C VAL A 67 17.68 4.82 -3.07
N TRP A 68 16.66 4.51 -3.85
CA TRP A 68 15.34 4.19 -3.31
C TRP A 68 15.23 2.67 -3.25
N GLU A 69 14.87 2.15 -2.09
CA GLU A 69 14.67 0.72 -1.86
C GLU A 69 13.19 0.47 -1.64
N VAL A 70 12.59 -0.39 -2.45
CA VAL A 70 11.17 -0.71 -2.44
C VAL A 70 11.00 -2.21 -2.25
N LEU A 71 10.43 -2.61 -1.11
CA LEU A 71 10.07 -4.01 -0.89
C LEU A 71 8.74 -4.31 -1.59
N HIS A 72 8.75 -5.16 -2.62
CA HIS A 72 7.54 -5.50 -3.37
C HIS A 72 7.41 -7.01 -3.59
N LEU A 73 6.37 -7.59 -3.00
CA LEU A 73 6.09 -9.04 -3.00
C LEU A 73 7.24 -9.89 -2.42
N GLY A 74 7.87 -9.40 -1.33
CA GLY A 74 8.95 -10.13 -0.64
C GLY A 74 10.31 -10.06 -1.31
N VAL A 75 10.50 -9.18 -2.30
CA VAL A 75 11.77 -8.96 -3.01
C VAL A 75 12.09 -7.47 -3.02
N VAL A 76 13.31 -7.09 -2.62
CA VAL A 76 13.76 -5.70 -2.67
C VAL A 76 14.09 -5.30 -4.11
N ARG A 77 13.60 -4.13 -4.50
CA ARG A 77 13.94 -3.48 -5.77
C ARG A 77 14.57 -2.14 -5.47
N LYS A 78 15.69 -1.84 -6.14
CA LYS A 78 16.44 -0.60 -5.94
C LYS A 78 16.42 0.23 -7.21
N MET A 79 16.22 1.53 -7.07
CA MET A 79 16.56 2.51 -8.10
C MET A 79 17.72 3.36 -7.56
N GLU A 80 18.75 3.56 -8.36
CA GLU A 80 20.00 4.23 -7.98
C GLU A 80 20.26 5.41 -8.91
N VAL A 81 20.67 6.54 -8.33
CA VAL A 81 21.10 7.73 -9.05
C VAL A 81 22.37 8.28 -8.40
N ASP A 82 23.34 8.68 -9.20
CA ASP A 82 24.53 9.37 -8.69
C ASP A 82 24.19 10.81 -8.31
N PHE A 83 24.85 11.39 -7.30
CA PHE A 83 24.56 12.76 -6.85
C PHE A 83 24.73 13.80 -7.95
N ASP A 84 25.67 13.57 -8.86
CA ASP A 84 25.94 14.48 -9.99
C ASP A 84 24.78 14.52 -10.99
N ASP A 85 23.92 13.49 -11.00
CA ASP A 85 22.70 13.43 -11.81
C ASP A 85 21.49 14.05 -11.08
N VAL A 86 21.63 14.52 -9.82
CA VAL A 86 20.58 15.25 -9.10
C VAL A 86 20.72 16.75 -9.35
N THR A 87 19.85 17.32 -10.18
CA THR A 87 19.89 18.73 -10.60
C THR A 87 19.18 19.66 -9.64
N GLY A 88 18.22 19.14 -8.87
CA GLY A 88 17.45 19.92 -7.90
C GLY A 88 16.96 19.06 -6.75
N ALA A 89 16.99 19.60 -5.54
CA ALA A 89 16.33 19.00 -4.39
C ALA A 89 15.58 20.10 -3.62
N VAL A 90 14.28 19.92 -3.37
CA VAL A 90 13.47 20.88 -2.62
C VAL A 90 12.80 20.16 -1.46
N LEU A 91 13.12 20.58 -0.24
CA LEU A 91 12.47 20.10 0.98
C LEU A 91 11.49 21.17 1.46
N SER A 92 10.21 20.82 1.54
CA SER A 92 9.15 21.72 2.02
C SER A 92 8.22 21.02 3.03
N PRO A 93 7.70 21.75 4.02
CA PRO A 93 6.64 21.23 4.89
C PRO A 93 5.34 21.09 4.10
N VAL A 94 4.54 20.07 4.43
CA VAL A 94 3.24 19.87 3.79
C VAL A 94 2.18 20.68 4.54
N SER A 95 1.60 21.70 3.90
CA SER A 95 0.56 22.54 4.51
C SER A 95 -0.59 21.71 5.11
N GLY A 96 -0.85 21.88 6.40
CA GLY A 96 -1.93 21.19 7.12
C GLY A 96 -1.60 19.77 7.62
N SER A 97 -0.33 19.36 7.58
CA SER A 97 0.14 18.09 8.13
C SER A 97 1.56 18.24 8.69
N ASP A 98 1.92 17.44 9.70
CA ASP A 98 3.29 17.40 10.21
C ASP A 98 4.28 16.68 9.27
N ALA A 99 3.85 16.30 8.06
CA ALA A 99 4.66 15.60 7.07
C ALA A 99 5.61 16.56 6.31
N GLU A 100 6.76 16.01 5.90
CA GLU A 100 7.74 16.71 5.07
C GLU A 100 7.71 16.14 3.64
N ARG A 101 7.90 17.00 2.65
CA ARG A 101 8.02 16.61 1.24
C ARG A 101 9.40 16.95 0.71
N LEU A 102 10.11 15.94 0.20
CA LEU A 102 11.31 16.13 -0.61
C LEU A 102 10.96 15.91 -2.08
N VAL A 103 11.29 16.86 -2.94
CA VAL A 103 11.19 16.72 -4.39
C VAL A 103 12.60 16.68 -4.96
N LEU A 104 12.94 15.60 -5.63
CA LEU A 104 14.20 15.43 -6.35
C LEU A 104 13.97 15.60 -7.86
N GLU A 105 14.81 16.39 -8.51
CA GLU A 105 14.87 16.56 -9.96
C GLU A 105 16.16 15.92 -10.48
N LEU A 106 16.03 15.04 -11.46
CA LEU A 106 17.11 14.20 -11.97
C LEU A 106 17.44 14.54 -13.43
N ALA A 107 18.71 14.67 -13.77
CA ALA A 107 19.16 14.85 -15.16
C ALA A 107 19.04 13.55 -15.98
N ARG A 108 19.21 12.40 -15.34
CA ARG A 108 19.24 11.09 -15.97
C ARG A 108 18.28 10.11 -15.30
N PRO A 109 17.76 9.13 -16.05
CA PRO A 109 16.93 8.08 -15.47
C PRO A 109 17.74 7.22 -14.48
N PRO A 110 17.12 6.73 -13.39
CA PRO A 110 17.78 5.85 -12.44
C PRO A 110 18.21 4.51 -13.04
N ARG A 111 19.20 3.88 -12.40
CA ARG A 111 19.57 2.47 -12.65
C ARG A 111 18.73 1.57 -11.77
N PHE A 112 18.23 0.45 -12.30
CA PHE A 112 17.33 -0.42 -11.57
C PHE A 112 17.99 -1.75 -11.23
N TYR A 113 17.83 -2.20 -9.99
CA TYR A 113 18.31 -3.49 -9.51
C TYR A 113 17.19 -4.26 -8.80
N ARG A 114 17.30 -5.58 -8.84
CA ARG A 114 16.42 -6.50 -8.12
C ARG A 114 17.27 -7.46 -7.30
N GLU A 115 16.83 -7.70 -6.08
CA GLU A 115 17.34 -8.76 -5.23
C GLU A 115 17.07 -10.16 -5.81
N THR A 116 18.12 -10.98 -5.83
CA THR A 116 18.06 -12.40 -6.20
C THR A 116 18.52 -13.23 -5.01
N GLN A 117 17.69 -14.19 -4.58
CA GLN A 117 18.09 -15.14 -3.55
C GLN A 117 19.15 -16.07 -4.12
N ALA A 118 20.30 -16.16 -3.45
CA ALA A 118 21.37 -17.07 -3.84
C ALA A 118 20.87 -18.52 -3.66
N SER A 119 20.85 -19.28 -4.75
CA SER A 119 20.58 -20.71 -4.70
C SER A 119 21.87 -21.43 -4.35
N THR A 120 21.90 -22.01 -3.15
CA THR A 120 22.84 -23.02 -2.63
C THR A 120 24.27 -22.57 -2.29
N ASP A 121 24.67 -23.04 -1.09
CA ASP A 121 25.96 -23.01 -0.38
C ASP A 121 26.57 -21.67 0.05
N ASP A 122 26.45 -21.44 1.37
CA ASP A 122 27.41 -20.80 2.28
C ASP A 122 27.77 -19.32 2.12
N SER A 123 26.86 -18.52 1.54
CA SER A 123 26.98 -17.06 1.62
C SER A 123 25.65 -16.41 1.98
N THR A 124 25.63 -15.71 3.12
CA THR A 124 24.57 -14.78 3.56
C THR A 124 24.50 -13.52 2.66
N ALA A 125 25.22 -13.48 1.54
CA ALA A 125 25.26 -12.33 0.66
C ALA A 125 24.01 -12.28 -0.23
N VAL A 126 23.21 -11.24 0.00
CA VAL A 126 22.12 -10.84 -0.88
C VAL A 126 22.72 -10.28 -2.18
N ASN A 127 22.39 -10.89 -3.33
CA ASN A 127 22.91 -10.45 -4.62
C ASN A 127 21.89 -9.55 -5.35
N TYR A 128 22.36 -8.46 -5.95
CA TYR A 128 21.55 -7.52 -6.73
C TYR A 128 21.93 -7.59 -8.21
N VAL A 129 20.94 -7.82 -9.06
CA VAL A 129 21.11 -7.91 -10.51
C VAL A 129 20.37 -6.77 -11.19
N TYR A 130 20.92 -6.24 -12.29
CA TYR A 130 20.22 -5.27 -13.13
C TYR A 130 18.85 -5.77 -13.55
N THR A 131 17.85 -4.89 -13.48
CA THR A 131 16.47 -5.17 -13.91
C THR A 131 15.95 -4.01 -14.74
N THR A 132 14.80 -4.22 -15.37
CA THR A 132 14.02 -3.14 -15.99
C THR A 132 13.27 -2.32 -14.95
N ASP A 133 12.84 -1.11 -15.36
CA ASP A 133 12.10 -0.18 -14.53
C ASP A 133 10.81 -0.79 -13.94
N PHE A 134 10.80 -0.98 -12.62
CA PHE A 134 9.67 -1.54 -11.88
C PHE A 134 8.56 -0.53 -11.55
N THR A 135 8.76 0.74 -11.91
CA THR A 135 7.76 1.82 -11.79
C THR A 135 6.93 1.97 -13.07
N ASN A 136 6.97 0.95 -13.94
CA ASN A 136 6.25 0.92 -15.21
C ASN A 136 6.69 2.07 -16.14
N GLY A 137 8.01 2.28 -16.24
CA GLY A 137 8.64 3.29 -17.08
C GLY A 137 8.59 4.72 -16.52
N GLN A 138 7.92 4.96 -15.39
CA GLN A 138 7.76 6.32 -14.85
C GLN A 138 9.08 6.89 -14.35
N ALA A 139 9.89 6.13 -13.63
CA ALA A 139 11.20 6.57 -13.17
C ALA A 139 12.18 6.76 -14.35
N SER A 140 12.00 6.03 -15.44
CA SER A 140 12.81 6.21 -16.66
C SER A 140 12.43 7.46 -17.47
N GLN A 141 11.17 7.92 -17.38
CA GLN A 141 10.65 9.02 -18.19
C GLN A 141 10.44 10.33 -17.42
N VAL A 142 10.16 10.23 -16.12
CA VAL A 142 9.83 11.35 -15.25
C VAL A 142 11.01 11.65 -14.35
N GLN A 143 11.62 12.79 -14.61
CA GLN A 143 12.79 13.29 -13.89
C GLN A 143 12.47 13.80 -12.48
N ARG A 144 11.19 14.12 -12.20
CA ARG A 144 10.76 14.68 -10.91
C ARG A 144 10.16 13.61 -10.01
N HIS A 145 10.81 13.34 -8.89
CA HIS A 145 10.41 12.34 -7.90
C HIS A 145 9.98 13.06 -6.62
N SER A 146 8.77 12.81 -6.15
CA SER A 146 8.21 13.43 -4.94
C SER A 146 8.07 12.40 -3.84
N LEU A 147 8.72 12.66 -2.71
CA LEU A 147 8.79 11.79 -1.55
C LEU A 147 8.16 12.49 -0.35
N LEU A 148 7.36 11.76 0.40
CA LEU A 148 6.74 12.20 1.65
C LEU A 148 7.32 11.42 2.82
N PHE A 149 7.61 12.11 3.91
CA PHE A 149 8.21 11.56 5.12
C PHE A 149 7.34 11.86 6.34
N SER A 150 7.56 11.09 7.41
CA SER A 150 7.09 11.48 8.74
C SER A 150 7.80 12.75 9.22
N SER A 151 7.22 13.42 10.22
CA SER A 151 7.71 14.70 10.71
C SER A 151 9.20 14.67 11.07
N CYS A 152 9.95 15.66 10.59
CA CYS A 152 11.37 15.88 10.88
C CYS A 152 12.34 14.80 10.38
N ALA A 153 11.90 13.80 9.62
CA ALA A 153 12.78 12.70 9.18
C ALA A 153 13.79 13.12 8.10
N ALA A 154 13.36 13.94 7.13
CA ALA A 154 14.23 14.43 6.05
C ALA A 154 15.01 15.68 6.49
N SER A 155 14.38 16.57 7.27
CA SER A 155 15.00 17.80 7.76
C SER A 155 16.25 17.58 8.62
N LYS A 156 16.29 16.51 9.44
CA LYS A 156 17.48 16.12 10.22
C LYS A 156 18.73 15.90 9.37
N HIS A 157 18.55 15.45 8.13
CA HIS A 157 19.64 15.12 7.21
C HIS A 157 19.95 16.24 6.21
N ALA A 158 19.20 17.36 6.24
CA ALA A 158 19.33 18.46 5.28
C ALA A 158 20.72 19.12 5.31
N GLY A 159 21.36 19.20 6.49
CA GLY A 159 22.73 19.70 6.63
C GLY A 159 23.75 18.83 5.89
N THR A 160 23.67 17.51 6.10
CA THR A 160 24.54 16.53 5.44
C THR A 160 24.31 16.47 3.93
N MET A 161 23.05 16.56 3.48
CA MET A 161 22.72 16.62 2.05
C MET A 161 23.40 17.81 1.36
N LYS A 162 23.36 19.01 1.97
CA LYS A 162 24.04 20.21 1.44
C LYS A 162 25.56 20.06 1.46
N ALA A 163 26.11 19.55 2.56
CA ALA A 163 27.55 19.35 2.70
C ALA A 163 28.10 18.34 1.67
N ALA A 164 27.31 17.31 1.32
CA ALA A 164 27.67 16.33 0.31
C ALA A 164 27.48 16.80 -1.14
N GLY A 165 27.02 18.05 -1.34
CA GLY A 165 26.92 18.70 -2.65
C GLY A 165 25.59 18.50 -3.37
N LEU A 166 24.53 18.03 -2.71
CA LEU A 166 23.18 18.03 -3.29
C LEU A 166 22.64 19.46 -3.37
N PRO A 167 22.00 19.87 -4.47
CA PRO A 167 21.43 21.22 -4.64
C PRO A 167 20.11 21.38 -3.85
N LEU A 168 20.19 21.22 -2.52
CA LEU A 168 19.05 21.22 -1.61
C LEU A 168 18.60 22.65 -1.23
N ARG A 169 17.36 22.98 -1.55
CA ARG A 169 16.64 24.16 -1.06
C ARG A 169 15.63 23.72 0.01
N VAL A 170 15.62 24.42 1.15
CA VAL A 170 14.67 24.15 2.25
C VAL A 170 13.73 25.34 2.34
N GLU A 171 12.43 25.10 2.23
CA GLU A 171 11.39 26.13 2.31
C GLU A 171 10.81 26.16 3.73
N GLY A 172 10.88 27.31 4.43
CA GLY A 172 10.41 27.43 5.82
C GLY A 172 10.21 28.88 6.31
N GLY A 173 8.99 29.41 6.09
CA GLY A 173 8.21 30.32 6.96
C GLY A 173 8.67 31.74 7.31
N ALA A 174 8.14 32.76 6.60
CA ALA A 174 7.79 34.08 7.16
C ALA A 174 6.62 34.72 6.38
N MET A 175 5.64 35.27 7.13
CA MET A 175 4.44 35.98 6.67
C MET A 175 4.70 37.11 5.66
N ALA A 176 3.87 37.22 4.64
CA ALA A 176 3.42 38.51 4.11
C ALA A 176 2.08 38.38 3.36
N LEU A 177 1.14 39.21 3.78
CA LEU A 177 -0.14 39.50 3.13
C LEU A 177 0.08 39.94 1.68
N GLY A 178 -0.81 39.49 0.80
CA GLY A 178 -0.82 39.90 -0.60
C GLY A 178 -2.18 39.57 -1.21
N ASP A 179 -3.14 40.44 -0.94
CA ASP A 179 -4.40 40.55 -1.68
C ASP A 179 -4.12 40.64 -3.18
N SER A 180 -4.72 39.75 -3.97
CA SER A 180 -5.17 40.11 -5.32
C SER A 180 -6.17 39.10 -5.84
N SER A 181 -7.32 39.66 -6.18
CA SER A 181 -8.46 39.06 -6.87
C SER A 181 -8.07 38.39 -8.18
N GLY A 182 -8.75 37.29 -8.51
CA GLY A 182 -8.54 36.56 -9.75
C GLY A 182 -9.56 35.46 -10.01
N ARG A 183 -10.79 35.86 -10.33
CA ARG A 183 -11.78 35.19 -11.20
C ARG A 183 -11.81 33.64 -11.22
N LEU A 184 -12.87 33.10 -10.64
CA LEU A 184 -13.34 31.74 -10.90
C LEU A 184 -14.14 31.73 -12.21
N ASP A 185 -13.59 31.10 -13.27
CA ASP A 185 -14.37 30.57 -14.39
C ASP A 185 -14.23 29.04 -14.38
N GLY A 186 -15.03 28.40 -13.54
CA GLY A 186 -15.18 26.95 -13.49
C GLY A 186 -16.28 26.50 -14.44
N ALA A 187 -15.94 26.27 -15.70
CA ALA A 187 -16.83 25.57 -16.61
C ALA A 187 -16.92 24.09 -16.20
N LEU A 188 -18.07 23.71 -15.65
CA LEU A 188 -18.50 22.31 -15.57
C LEU A 188 -18.44 21.69 -16.96
N ARG A 189 -17.67 20.63 -17.13
CA ARG A 189 -17.92 19.64 -18.18
C ARG A 189 -18.18 18.28 -17.55
N SER A 190 -19.45 17.90 -17.64
CA SER A 190 -20.00 16.56 -17.44
C SER A 190 -19.27 15.52 -18.32
N PRO A 191 -19.05 14.28 -17.84
CA PRO A 191 -18.60 13.20 -18.69
C PRO A 191 -19.81 12.56 -19.40
N VAL A 192 -20.13 13.06 -20.59
CA VAL A 192 -20.89 12.28 -21.58
C VAL A 192 -19.87 11.68 -22.55
N GLY A 193 -19.74 10.36 -22.53
CA GLY A 193 -18.83 9.64 -23.42
C GLY A 193 -18.75 8.13 -23.19
N ALA A 194 -19.79 7.50 -22.63
CA ALA A 194 -20.00 6.08 -22.87
C ALA A 194 -20.38 5.91 -24.36
N LEU A 195 -19.78 4.93 -25.04
CA LEU A 195 -19.90 4.61 -26.47
C LEU A 195 -18.97 5.35 -27.44
N ALA A 196 -17.66 5.12 -27.35
CA ALA A 196 -16.76 5.27 -28.51
C ALA A 196 -15.47 4.41 -28.45
N LEU A 197 -15.40 3.38 -27.61
CA LEU A 197 -14.15 2.64 -27.37
C LEU A 197 -13.83 1.52 -28.39
N ALA A 198 -14.79 1.09 -29.21
CA ALA A 198 -14.59 -0.10 -30.06
C ALA A 198 -14.11 0.20 -31.51
N ALA A 199 -13.97 1.47 -31.89
CA ALA A 199 -13.75 1.85 -33.30
C ALA A 199 -12.29 2.21 -33.65
N ARG A 200 -11.36 2.18 -32.69
CA ARG A 200 -10.01 2.79 -32.86
C ARG A 200 -8.85 1.83 -33.09
N LEU A 201 -9.09 0.51 -33.18
CA LEU A 201 -8.05 -0.48 -33.48
C LEU A 201 -7.85 -0.78 -34.97
N ARG A 202 -8.54 -0.07 -35.88
CA ARG A 202 -8.34 -0.24 -37.33
C ARG A 202 -7.35 0.77 -37.90
N LYS A 203 -6.11 0.34 -38.10
CA LYS A 203 -5.31 0.78 -39.25
C LYS A 203 -4.97 -0.44 -40.12
N PRO A 204 -4.90 -0.28 -41.46
CA PRO A 204 -4.60 -1.37 -42.37
C PRO A 204 -3.23 -1.98 -42.05
N PRO A 205 -3.08 -3.31 -42.21
CA PRO A 205 -1.81 -3.98 -41.92
C PRO A 205 -0.71 -3.36 -42.77
N THR A 206 0.39 -2.99 -42.11
CA THR A 206 1.63 -2.65 -42.80
C THR A 206 2.26 -3.94 -43.35
N SER A 207 3.25 -3.84 -44.24
CA SER A 207 3.90 -5.03 -44.82
C SER A 207 4.70 -5.87 -43.81
N SER A 208 4.78 -5.47 -42.54
CA SER A 208 5.58 -6.12 -41.50
C SER A 208 4.75 -6.44 -40.26
N PRO A 209 4.58 -7.73 -39.89
CA PRO A 209 3.84 -8.13 -38.69
C PRO A 209 4.47 -7.60 -37.39
N ARG A 210 5.78 -7.34 -37.40
CA ARG A 210 6.48 -6.70 -36.27
C ARG A 210 6.06 -5.25 -36.10
N LEU A 211 5.88 -4.52 -37.21
CA LEU A 211 5.48 -3.12 -37.16
C LEU A 211 4.02 -2.99 -36.72
N ASP A 212 3.15 -3.87 -37.18
CA ASP A 212 1.76 -3.94 -36.74
C ASP A 212 1.64 -4.18 -35.22
N ALA A 213 2.47 -5.06 -34.66
CA ALA A 213 2.51 -5.29 -33.21
C ALA A 213 2.96 -4.05 -32.41
N ILE A 214 3.95 -3.31 -32.91
CA ILE A 214 4.41 -2.05 -32.29
C ILE A 214 3.29 -1.00 -32.33
N ILE A 215 2.63 -0.84 -33.48
CA ILE A 215 1.52 0.10 -33.65
C ILE A 215 0.36 -0.26 -32.70
N LEU A 216 0.04 -1.54 -32.57
CA LEU A 216 -0.99 -2.02 -31.66
C LEU A 216 -0.64 -1.72 -30.20
N GLN A 217 0.62 -1.94 -29.81
CA GLN A 217 1.09 -1.61 -28.46
C GLN A 217 0.96 -0.12 -28.16
N GLU A 218 1.39 0.75 -29.06
CA GLU A 218 1.25 2.20 -28.91
C GLU A 218 -0.21 2.66 -28.83
N GLN A 219 -1.11 2.01 -29.55
CA GLN A 219 -2.55 2.26 -29.48
C GLN A 219 -3.13 1.87 -28.12
N LEU A 220 -2.78 0.68 -27.61
CA LEU A 220 -3.21 0.21 -26.30
C LEU A 220 -2.72 1.14 -25.18
N GLU A 221 -1.46 1.56 -25.24
CA GLU A 221 -0.87 2.50 -24.28
C GLU A 221 -1.49 3.89 -24.36
N ARG A 222 -1.90 4.34 -25.56
CA ARG A 222 -2.66 5.58 -25.74
C ARG A 222 -4.03 5.47 -25.08
N GLU A 223 -4.78 4.40 -25.35
CA GLU A 223 -6.11 4.19 -24.76
C GLU A 223 -6.05 4.04 -23.25
N MET A 224 -5.03 3.35 -22.71
CA MET A 224 -4.81 3.27 -21.27
C MET A 224 -4.55 4.64 -20.64
N ARG A 225 -3.80 5.52 -21.31
CA ARG A 225 -3.57 6.91 -20.85
C ARG A 225 -4.84 7.76 -20.93
N GLU A 226 -5.55 7.71 -22.06
CA GLU A 226 -6.79 8.47 -22.28
C GLU A 226 -7.89 8.05 -21.30
N CYS A 227 -8.02 6.75 -21.04
CA CYS A 227 -9.00 6.21 -20.10
C CYS A 227 -8.51 6.20 -18.64
N GLN A 228 -7.31 6.72 -18.37
CA GLN A 228 -6.68 6.76 -17.03
C GLN A 228 -6.68 5.39 -16.34
N ALA A 229 -6.39 4.32 -17.09
CA ALA A 229 -6.32 2.98 -16.56
C ALA A 229 -5.13 2.82 -15.60
N ARG A 230 -5.31 2.08 -14.50
CA ARG A 230 -4.20 1.78 -13.57
C ARG A 230 -3.32 0.68 -14.15
N TYR A 231 -2.01 0.89 -14.10
CA TYR A 231 -1.00 -0.07 -14.53
C TYR A 231 -0.69 -1.15 -13.47
N THR A 232 -1.15 -0.97 -12.24
CA THR A 232 -0.95 -1.90 -11.13
C THR A 232 -2.27 -2.20 -10.39
N GLY A 233 -2.33 -3.35 -9.75
CA GLY A 233 -3.54 -3.82 -9.04
C GLY A 233 -4.69 -4.18 -9.97
N ILE A 234 -5.85 -4.51 -9.39
CA ILE A 234 -7.07 -4.83 -10.15
C ILE A 234 -7.65 -3.52 -10.70
N CYS A 235 -7.82 -3.45 -12.02
CA CYS A 235 -8.35 -2.26 -12.71
C CYS A 235 -9.40 -2.66 -13.75
N PRO A 236 -10.68 -2.30 -13.56
CA PRO A 236 -11.75 -2.63 -14.51
C PRO A 236 -11.58 -1.98 -15.89
N VAL A 237 -11.01 -0.78 -15.95
CA VAL A 237 -10.77 -0.07 -17.22
C VAL A 237 -9.71 -0.80 -18.04
N ARG A 238 -8.61 -1.22 -17.39
CA ARG A 238 -7.56 -2.01 -18.02
C ARG A 238 -8.12 -3.36 -18.50
N ASP A 239 -8.87 -4.05 -17.65
CA ASP A 239 -9.49 -5.34 -17.98
C ASP A 239 -10.35 -5.26 -19.25
N ARG A 240 -11.14 -4.18 -19.40
CA ARG A 240 -11.94 -3.92 -20.60
C ARG A 240 -11.08 -3.69 -21.85
N ILE A 241 -10.04 -2.85 -21.76
CA ILE A 241 -9.15 -2.52 -22.89
C ILE A 241 -8.43 -3.79 -23.39
N TYR A 242 -7.83 -4.56 -22.48
CA TYR A 242 -7.13 -5.80 -22.84
C TYR A 242 -8.09 -6.88 -23.33
N THR A 243 -9.30 -6.99 -22.77
CA THR A 243 -10.30 -7.94 -23.27
C THR A 243 -10.69 -7.63 -24.71
N ALA A 244 -10.97 -6.35 -25.02
CA ALA A 244 -11.31 -5.94 -26.38
C ALA A 244 -10.16 -6.24 -27.37
N ALA A 245 -8.93 -5.84 -27.02
CA ALA A 245 -7.76 -6.11 -27.86
C ALA A 245 -7.50 -7.61 -28.06
N PHE A 246 -7.67 -8.43 -27.02
CA PHE A 246 -7.46 -9.88 -27.11
C PHE A 246 -8.52 -10.57 -27.96
N ASP A 247 -9.78 -10.12 -27.88
CA ASP A 247 -10.87 -10.63 -28.72
C ASP A 247 -10.64 -10.31 -30.20
N GLU A 248 -10.15 -9.11 -30.51
CA GLU A 248 -9.77 -8.73 -31.87
C GLU A 248 -8.57 -9.53 -32.40
N LEU A 249 -7.55 -9.74 -31.56
CA LEU A 249 -6.40 -10.58 -31.90
C LEU A 249 -6.81 -12.03 -32.20
N ILE A 250 -7.72 -12.61 -31.41
CA ILE A 250 -8.25 -13.95 -31.67
C ILE A 250 -8.95 -14.01 -33.03
N VAL A 251 -9.74 -12.99 -33.38
CA VAL A 251 -10.41 -12.93 -34.69
C VAL A 251 -9.39 -12.77 -35.82
N ALA A 252 -8.38 -11.92 -35.66
CA ALA A 252 -7.32 -11.73 -36.66
C ALA A 252 -6.55 -13.03 -36.91
N ILE A 253 -6.04 -13.66 -35.85
CA ILE A 253 -5.32 -14.95 -35.94
C ILE A 253 -6.24 -16.05 -36.47
N GLY A 254 -7.53 -16.03 -36.11
CA GLY A 254 -8.51 -17.00 -36.59
C GLY A 254 -8.82 -16.90 -38.10
N LYS A 255 -8.59 -15.73 -38.72
CA LYS A 255 -8.68 -15.57 -40.18
C LYS A 255 -7.53 -16.28 -40.90
N ASP A 256 -6.32 -16.21 -40.34
CA ASP A 256 -5.14 -16.85 -40.90
C ASP A 256 -5.15 -18.36 -40.61
N GLU A 257 -5.36 -18.74 -39.35
CA GLU A 257 -5.40 -20.12 -38.90
C GLU A 257 -6.56 -20.38 -37.90
N PRO A 258 -7.66 -21.02 -38.35
CA PRO A 258 -8.87 -21.14 -37.54
C PRO A 258 -8.67 -22.02 -36.30
N LYS A 259 -7.80 -23.04 -36.38
CA LYS A 259 -7.49 -23.93 -35.24
C LYS A 259 -6.80 -23.16 -34.11
N ARG A 260 -5.88 -22.26 -34.46
CA ARG A 260 -5.15 -21.43 -33.49
C ARG A 260 -6.07 -20.41 -32.83
N GLY A 261 -6.94 -19.75 -33.60
CA GLY A 261 -7.96 -18.86 -33.05
C GLY A 261 -8.92 -19.57 -32.09
N MET A 262 -9.38 -20.77 -32.44
CA MET A 262 -10.24 -21.59 -31.57
C MET A 262 -9.56 -21.96 -30.24
N MET A 263 -8.28 -22.36 -30.30
CA MET A 263 -7.51 -22.69 -29.10
C MET A 263 -7.35 -21.48 -28.18
N LEU A 264 -6.95 -20.32 -28.72
CA LEU A 264 -6.80 -19.08 -27.94
C LEU A 264 -8.11 -18.64 -27.27
N ARG A 265 -9.25 -18.83 -27.95
CA ARG A 265 -10.57 -18.55 -27.38
C ARG A 265 -10.87 -19.43 -26.17
N ARG A 266 -10.57 -20.73 -26.24
CA ARG A 266 -10.78 -21.66 -25.11
C ARG A 266 -9.90 -21.29 -23.92
N VAL A 267 -8.62 -21.03 -24.16
CA VAL A 267 -7.67 -20.63 -23.10
C VAL A 267 -8.13 -19.34 -22.42
N ARG A 268 -8.60 -18.35 -23.20
CA ARG A 268 -9.17 -17.10 -22.67
C ARG A 268 -10.37 -17.35 -21.77
N ASP A 269 -11.31 -18.17 -22.23
CA ASP A 269 -12.56 -18.43 -21.52
C ASP A 269 -12.31 -19.21 -20.22
N GLU A 270 -11.34 -20.15 -20.23
CA GLU A 270 -10.89 -20.86 -19.03
C GLU A 270 -10.19 -19.95 -18.01
N ALA A 271 -9.33 -19.04 -18.48
CA ALA A 271 -8.70 -18.03 -17.63
C ALA A 271 -9.73 -17.08 -17.01
N LYS A 272 -10.72 -16.63 -17.79
CA LYS A 272 -11.84 -15.80 -17.30
C LYS A 272 -12.65 -16.54 -16.24
N LEU A 273 -13.01 -17.79 -16.49
CA LEU A 273 -13.73 -18.63 -15.52
C LEU A 273 -12.93 -18.77 -14.22
N SER A 274 -11.62 -18.99 -14.30
CA SER A 274 -10.75 -19.06 -13.12
C SER A 274 -10.77 -17.76 -12.32
N CYS A 275 -10.66 -16.61 -12.99
CA CYS A 275 -10.77 -15.29 -12.34
C CYS A 275 -12.14 -15.06 -11.67
N ASP A 276 -13.24 -15.47 -12.31
CA ASP A 276 -14.59 -15.33 -11.76
C ASP A 276 -14.83 -16.25 -10.56
N ASN A 277 -14.25 -17.44 -10.56
CA ASN A 277 -14.25 -18.34 -9.41
C ASN A 277 -13.51 -17.70 -8.22
N TYR A 278 -12.32 -17.15 -8.43
CA TYR A 278 -11.58 -16.45 -7.38
C TYR A 278 -12.33 -15.21 -6.86
N ARG A 279 -12.96 -14.44 -7.76
CA ARG A 279 -13.81 -13.31 -7.36
C ARG A 279 -14.94 -13.77 -6.43
N THR A 280 -15.65 -14.83 -6.82
CA THR A 280 -16.75 -15.40 -6.03
C THR A 280 -16.30 -15.85 -4.65
N VAL A 281 -15.16 -16.56 -4.55
CA VAL A 281 -14.63 -17.04 -3.26
C VAL A 281 -14.21 -15.85 -2.38
N PHE A 282 -13.56 -14.84 -2.98
CA PHE A 282 -13.16 -13.63 -2.26
C PHE A 282 -14.38 -12.88 -1.70
N GLU A 283 -15.40 -12.63 -2.51
CA GLU A 283 -16.65 -11.98 -2.07
C GLU A 283 -17.33 -12.74 -0.93
N LYS A 284 -17.40 -14.08 -1.03
CA LYS A 284 -17.92 -14.92 0.05
C LYS A 284 -17.10 -14.81 1.34
N SER A 285 -15.77 -14.76 1.23
CA SER A 285 -14.89 -14.63 2.40
C SER A 285 -15.06 -13.29 3.12
N VAL A 286 -15.20 -12.19 2.36
CA VAL A 286 -15.44 -10.85 2.90
C VAL A 286 -16.80 -10.80 3.59
N ASN A 287 -17.85 -11.34 2.94
CA ASN A 287 -19.19 -11.41 3.52
C ASN A 287 -19.22 -12.20 4.82
N PHE A 288 -18.52 -13.33 4.87
CA PHE A 288 -18.40 -14.11 6.10
C PHE A 288 -17.75 -13.30 7.23
N GLY A 289 -16.67 -12.57 6.94
CA GLY A 289 -16.03 -11.65 7.89
C GLY A 289 -16.99 -10.58 8.41
N CYS A 290 -17.75 -9.93 7.51
CA CYS A 290 -18.74 -8.92 7.88
C CYS A 290 -19.85 -9.49 8.78
N ILE A 291 -20.37 -10.68 8.45
CA ILE A 291 -21.40 -11.36 9.27
C ILE A 291 -20.85 -11.67 10.66
N LYS A 292 -19.62 -12.18 10.77
CA LYS A 292 -19.01 -12.50 12.05
C LYS A 292 -18.74 -11.27 12.91
N LEU A 293 -18.29 -10.19 12.30
CA LEU A 293 -18.13 -8.91 12.99
C LEU A 293 -19.47 -8.39 13.51
N SER A 294 -20.51 -8.40 12.68
CA SER A 294 -21.85 -7.97 13.07
C SER A 294 -22.42 -8.82 14.22
N GLN A 295 -22.25 -10.14 14.17
CA GLN A 295 -22.64 -11.05 15.26
C GLN A 295 -21.92 -10.74 16.57
N ALA A 296 -20.60 -10.48 16.51
CA ALA A 296 -19.82 -10.14 17.69
C ALA A 296 -20.29 -8.81 18.31
N VAL A 297 -20.54 -7.79 17.47
CA VAL A 297 -21.05 -6.49 17.93
C VAL A 297 -22.42 -6.62 18.59
N ALA A 298 -23.32 -7.43 18.02
CA ALA A 298 -24.63 -7.68 18.62
C ALA A 298 -24.51 -8.37 19.98
N LEU A 299 -23.70 -9.42 20.08
CA LEU A 299 -23.46 -10.13 21.34
C LEU A 299 -22.84 -9.24 22.40
N MET A 300 -21.89 -8.38 22.02
CA MET A 300 -21.29 -7.40 22.93
C MET A 300 -22.36 -6.45 23.49
N GLY A 301 -23.25 -5.93 22.65
CA GLY A 301 -24.35 -5.08 23.10
C GLY A 301 -25.28 -5.76 24.10
N ASP A 302 -25.60 -7.04 23.88
CA ASP A 302 -26.40 -7.84 24.82
C ASP A 302 -25.68 -8.03 26.17
N LEU A 303 -24.38 -8.30 26.15
CA LEU A 303 -23.56 -8.45 27.36
C LEU A 303 -23.39 -7.13 28.12
N GLU A 304 -23.24 -6.01 27.41
CA GLU A 304 -23.19 -4.67 28.01
C GLU A 304 -24.51 -4.35 28.73
N ALA A 305 -25.65 -4.68 28.11
CA ALA A 305 -26.96 -4.52 28.75
C ALA A 305 -27.11 -5.39 30.01
N GLN A 306 -26.66 -6.66 29.97
CA GLN A 306 -26.65 -7.53 31.14
C GLN A 306 -25.74 -7.00 32.25
N THR A 307 -24.56 -6.48 31.90
CA THR A 307 -23.62 -5.90 32.86
C THR A 307 -24.25 -4.69 33.55
N SER A 308 -24.88 -3.79 32.80
CA SER A 308 -25.60 -2.64 33.36
C SER A 308 -26.73 -3.06 34.31
N ASN A 309 -27.51 -4.07 33.93
CA ASN A 309 -28.61 -4.57 34.78
C ASN A 309 -28.09 -5.17 36.10
N LEU A 310 -27.02 -5.97 36.04
CA LEU A 310 -26.40 -6.56 37.21
C LEU A 310 -25.75 -5.51 38.12
N GLU A 311 -25.11 -4.49 37.54
CA GLU A 311 -24.58 -3.36 38.31
C GLU A 311 -25.68 -2.62 39.07
N ASP A 312 -26.84 -2.40 38.45
CA ASP A 312 -27.97 -1.75 39.10
C ASP A 312 -28.62 -2.62 40.18
N GLU A 313 -28.64 -3.94 40.00
CA GLU A 313 -29.10 -4.89 41.01
C GLU A 313 -28.15 -4.94 42.21
N ILE A 314 -26.84 -4.99 41.97
CA ILE A 314 -25.82 -4.91 43.03
C ILE A 314 -25.97 -3.60 43.81
N LYS A 315 -26.16 -2.47 43.14
CA LYS A 315 -26.39 -1.17 43.81
C LYS A 315 -27.63 -1.24 44.71
N ARG A 316 -28.77 -1.76 44.20
CA ARG A 316 -30.01 -1.91 44.97
C ARG A 316 -29.82 -2.79 46.20
N LEU A 317 -29.24 -3.98 46.04
CA LEU A 317 -28.98 -4.90 47.13
C LEU A 317 -28.00 -4.31 48.16
N SER A 318 -26.98 -3.56 47.70
CA SER A 318 -26.05 -2.89 48.61
C SER A 318 -26.72 -1.80 49.45
N CYS A 319 -27.67 -1.06 48.90
CA CYS A 319 -28.45 -0.07 49.64
C CYS A 319 -29.36 -0.73 50.68
N GLU A 320 -30.03 -1.83 50.33
CA GLU A 320 -30.89 -2.54 51.29
C GLU A 320 -30.07 -3.21 52.39
N ALA A 321 -28.91 -3.80 52.06
CA ALA A 321 -28.00 -4.35 53.05
C ALA A 321 -27.56 -3.27 54.06
N LYS A 322 -27.11 -2.09 53.58
CA LYS A 322 -26.77 -0.96 54.45
C LYS A 322 -27.94 -0.53 55.34
N ARG A 323 -29.14 -0.38 54.76
CA ARG A 323 -30.35 -0.01 55.51
C ARG A 323 -30.67 -0.98 56.63
N LEU A 324 -30.57 -2.28 56.37
CA LEU A 324 -30.79 -3.33 57.37
C LEU A 324 -29.68 -3.34 58.43
N THR A 325 -28.41 -3.11 58.04
CA THR A 325 -27.30 -2.97 58.98
C THR A 325 -27.53 -1.79 59.92
N ASP A 326 -27.86 -0.61 59.38
CA ASP A 326 -28.16 0.60 60.17
C ASP A 326 -29.34 0.36 61.13
N LEU A 327 -30.37 -0.36 60.68
CA LEU A 327 -31.52 -0.71 61.51
C LEU A 327 -31.12 -1.63 62.67
N CYS A 328 -30.32 -2.66 62.40
CA CYS A 328 -29.79 -3.58 63.41
C CYS A 328 -28.92 -2.85 64.44
N GLU A 329 -28.03 -1.95 64.01
CA GLU A 329 -27.21 -1.13 64.89
C GLU A 329 -28.08 -0.24 65.79
N SER A 330 -29.11 0.40 65.24
CA SER A 330 -30.05 1.22 66.01
C SER A 330 -30.84 0.42 67.07
N LEU A 331 -31.17 -0.84 66.76
CA LEU A 331 -31.86 -1.76 67.67
C LEU A 331 -30.92 -2.19 68.79
N ALA A 332 -29.70 -2.62 68.44
CA ALA A 332 -28.67 -3.00 69.40
C ALA A 332 -28.37 -1.86 70.37
N HIS A 333 -28.23 -0.63 69.87
CA HIS A 333 -28.00 0.54 70.71
C HIS A 333 -29.17 0.79 71.69
N ARG A 334 -30.42 0.64 71.24
CA ARG A 334 -31.61 0.77 72.10
C ARG A 334 -31.68 -0.32 73.17
N GLU A 335 -31.30 -1.55 72.85
CA GLU A 335 -31.25 -2.63 73.85
C GLU A 335 -30.15 -2.41 74.88
N GLU A 336 -28.97 -1.96 74.45
CA GLU A 336 -27.87 -1.65 75.36
C GLU A 336 -28.23 -0.49 76.32
N GLN A 337 -28.96 0.51 75.84
CA GLN A 337 -29.49 1.57 76.70
C GLN A 337 -30.54 1.05 77.69
N ARG A 338 -31.40 0.11 77.30
CA ARG A 338 -32.37 -0.54 78.21
C ARG A 338 -31.70 -1.43 79.26
N ALA A 339 -30.61 -2.11 78.91
CA ALA A 339 -29.86 -2.95 79.83
C ALA A 339 -29.07 -2.15 80.88
N LYS A 340 -28.81 -0.87 80.62
CA LYS A 340 -28.10 0.06 81.52
C LYS A 340 -29.04 0.84 82.46
N ALA A 341 -30.36 0.77 82.25
CA ALA A 341 -31.39 1.42 83.05
C ALA A 341 -31.98 0.48 84.11
#